data_AF-A0A938MYG2-F1
#
_entry.id   AF-A0A938MYG2-F1
#
_cell.length_a   1.000
_cell.length_b   1.000
_cell.length_c   1.000
_cell.angle_alpha   90.00
_cell.angle_beta   90.00
_cell.angle_gamma   90.00
#
_symmetry.space_group_name_H-M   'P 1'
#
loop_
_entity.id
_entity.type
_entity.pdbx_description
1 polymer ?
#
loop_
_entity_poly.entity_id
_entity_poly.type
_entity_poly.pdbx_seq_one_letter_code
_entity_poly.pdbx_strand_id
1 'polypeptide(L)'
;MTGRRIGFVSTRFAGMDGVSLESAKWAEVLAGHGYSSCWYAGILDRDPRASMLVPEASFAHPEIASINNEVFGKLTRTRQMTRKLFETSEHLKATLYDFIERFSIDILIAENALCMPMNLPLGIALTHLIVETGIPTIGHHHDFSWERERFAVNAVPDALEKAFPPVLPSLQHVTINSAAEQDLAMRKGVSSTLIPNVLDFESPPPVDDGYASDLREQIGIARDDILVLQPTRVIPRKGIERAIELLAELGEPRCKLVVTHESGDEGLDYERMLRRVAKRAQVDVRFVNTRISDERETGSDGRKLYSLWDVYRHA
;
A
#
# COMPACT_ATOMS: atom_id res chain seq x y z
N MET A 1 25.01 25.49 3.42
CA MET A 1 24.99 24.27 2.57
C MET A 1 23.56 24.08 2.13
N THR A 2 23.28 24.10 0.84
CA THR A 2 21.97 23.69 0.33
C THR A 2 21.78 22.22 0.71
N GLY A 3 20.77 21.91 1.51
CA GLY A 3 20.48 20.54 1.96
C GLY A 3 20.29 19.62 0.77
N ARG A 4 20.78 18.38 0.88
CA ARG A 4 20.59 17.36 -0.16
C ARG A 4 19.09 17.09 -0.35
N ARG A 5 18.67 16.81 -1.57
CA ARG A 5 17.27 16.58 -1.94
C ARG A 5 17.01 15.11 -2.21
N ILE A 6 15.95 14.60 -1.59
CA ILE A 6 15.54 13.20 -1.66
C ILE A 6 14.26 13.11 -2.49
N GLY A 7 14.30 12.32 -3.55
CA GLY A 7 13.14 12.06 -4.40
C GLY A 7 12.43 10.78 -3.98
N PHE A 8 11.25 10.91 -3.39
CA PHE A 8 10.35 9.79 -3.11
C PHE A 8 9.57 9.45 -4.38
N VAL A 9 9.61 8.17 -4.78
CA VAL A 9 8.93 7.66 -5.99
C VAL A 9 8.02 6.51 -5.61
N SER A 10 6.73 6.61 -5.94
CA SER A 10 5.77 5.52 -5.80
C SER A 10 4.64 5.62 -6.81
N THR A 11 3.70 4.68 -6.78
CA THR A 11 2.45 4.79 -7.54
C THR A 11 1.48 5.81 -6.94
N ARG A 12 1.56 6.03 -5.62
CA ARG A 12 0.69 6.94 -4.84
C ARG A 12 1.39 7.44 -3.58
N PHE A 13 1.30 8.74 -3.31
CA PHE A 13 1.49 9.35 -2.00
C PHE A 13 0.25 10.18 -1.66
N ALA A 14 -0.83 9.51 -1.29
CA ALA A 14 -2.09 10.17 -0.97
C ALA A 14 -2.99 9.33 -0.06
N GLY A 15 -3.75 10.02 0.80
CA GLY A 15 -4.70 9.42 1.74
C GLY A 15 -4.03 8.55 2.80
N MET A 16 -4.82 7.67 3.42
CA MET A 16 -4.40 6.82 4.56
C MET A 16 -3.76 5.48 4.15
N ASP A 17 -3.20 5.39 2.94
CA ASP A 17 -2.51 4.18 2.52
C ASP A 17 -1.21 3.98 3.29
N GLY A 18 -0.93 2.73 3.71
CA GLY A 18 0.21 2.41 4.57
C GLY A 18 1.54 2.93 4.03
N VAL A 19 1.82 2.74 2.74
CA VAL A 19 3.06 3.25 2.12
C VAL A 19 3.13 4.78 2.17
N SER A 20 2.00 5.48 1.96
CA SER A 20 1.94 6.95 2.00
C SER A 20 2.25 7.49 3.40
N LEU A 21 1.73 6.83 4.44
CA LEU A 21 1.96 7.18 5.84
C LEU A 21 3.40 6.91 6.26
N GLU A 22 3.95 5.73 5.94
CA GLU A 22 5.34 5.41 6.27
C GLU A 22 6.35 6.31 5.55
N SER A 23 6.09 6.63 4.27
CA SER A 23 6.94 7.55 3.51
C SER A 23 6.95 8.96 4.11
N ALA A 24 5.82 9.41 4.67
CA ALA A 24 5.73 10.70 5.35
C ALA A 24 6.60 10.73 6.63
N LYS A 25 6.59 9.65 7.43
CA LYS A 25 7.45 9.51 8.62
C LYS A 25 8.92 9.55 8.25
N TRP A 26 9.32 8.84 7.19
CA TRP A 26 10.69 8.89 6.68
C TRP A 26 11.08 10.31 6.25
N ALA A 27 10.21 10.99 5.48
CA ALA A 27 10.45 12.36 5.06
C ALA A 27 10.60 13.33 6.24
N GLU A 28 9.83 13.16 7.32
CA GLU A 28 9.93 13.96 8.54
C GLU A 28 11.27 13.76 9.25
N VAL A 29 11.67 12.51 9.48
CA VAL A 29 12.97 12.19 10.09
C VAL A 29 14.12 12.75 9.26
N LEU A 30 14.07 12.57 7.93
CA LEU A 30 15.08 13.10 7.01
C LEU A 30 15.12 14.63 7.02
N ALA A 31 13.97 15.31 7.14
CA ALA A 31 13.92 16.76 7.30
C ALA A 31 14.60 17.22 8.60
N GLY A 32 14.43 16.48 9.70
CA GLY A 32 15.17 16.69 10.95
C GLY A 32 16.69 16.61 10.80
N HIS A 33 17.17 15.88 9.79
CA HIS A 33 18.59 15.79 9.41
C HIS A 33 19.02 16.76 8.31
N GLY A 34 18.18 17.72 7.92
CA GLY A 34 18.50 18.77 6.96
C GLY A 34 18.34 18.38 5.49
N TYR A 35 17.68 17.26 5.19
CA TYR A 35 17.28 16.88 3.84
C TYR A 35 15.95 17.53 3.45
N SER A 36 15.70 17.67 2.16
CA SER A 36 14.39 18.12 1.65
C SER A 36 13.78 17.05 0.75
N SER A 37 12.50 16.75 0.94
CA SER A 37 11.80 15.71 0.19
C SER A 37 11.05 16.29 -1.01
N CYS A 38 11.15 15.62 -2.15
CA CYS A 38 10.35 15.86 -3.35
C CYS A 38 9.62 14.58 -3.74
N TRP A 39 8.46 14.69 -4.36
CA TRP A 39 7.52 13.58 -4.52
C TRP A 39 7.17 13.33 -5.99
N TYR A 40 7.26 12.09 -6.43
CA TYR A 40 6.83 11.62 -7.74
C TYR A 40 5.84 10.48 -7.58
N ALA A 41 4.62 10.65 -8.09
CA ALA A 41 3.63 9.57 -8.14
C ALA A 41 2.50 9.87 -9.13
N GLY A 42 1.63 8.88 -9.36
CA GLY A 42 0.42 9.07 -10.16
C GLY A 42 -0.78 9.56 -9.37
N ILE A 43 -0.69 9.59 -8.04
CA ILE A 43 -1.68 10.20 -7.14
C ILE A 43 -0.91 10.88 -6.01
N LEU A 44 -1.17 12.17 -5.78
CA LEU A 44 -0.47 13.01 -4.80
C LEU A 44 -1.44 13.92 -4.06
N ASP A 45 -1.25 14.07 -2.75
CA ASP A 45 -1.86 15.09 -1.89
C ASP A 45 -0.81 15.97 -1.17
N ARG A 46 0.43 15.98 -1.69
CA ARG A 46 1.59 16.72 -1.15
C ARG A 46 1.72 18.13 -1.76
N ASP A 47 2.59 18.98 -1.20
CA ASP A 47 2.82 20.35 -1.73
C ASP A 47 3.19 20.31 -3.22
N PRO A 48 2.39 20.93 -4.12
CA PRO A 48 2.65 20.94 -5.56
C PRO A 48 4.01 21.53 -5.96
N ARG A 49 4.62 22.39 -5.12
CA ARG A 49 5.92 23.00 -5.37
C ARG A 49 7.09 22.03 -5.19
N ALA A 50 6.89 20.93 -4.48
CA ALA A 50 7.88 19.88 -4.26
C ALA A 50 7.44 18.55 -4.88
N SER A 51 6.51 18.59 -5.84
CA SER A 51 5.81 17.40 -6.33
C SER A 51 5.69 17.39 -7.85
N MET A 52 5.77 16.20 -8.43
CA MET A 52 5.50 15.93 -9.84
C MET A 52 4.46 14.82 -9.96
N LEU A 53 3.25 15.21 -10.32
CA LEU A 53 2.16 14.28 -10.62
C LEU A 53 2.32 13.76 -12.04
N VAL A 54 2.43 12.45 -12.19
CA VAL A 54 2.46 11.75 -13.49
C VAL A 54 1.37 10.69 -13.47
N PRO A 55 0.16 10.95 -13.99
CA PRO A 55 -0.98 10.05 -13.88
C PRO A 55 -0.68 8.59 -14.26
N GLU A 56 0.16 8.39 -15.27
CA GLU A 56 0.64 7.10 -15.78
C GLU A 56 1.45 6.29 -14.75
N ALA A 57 2.00 6.93 -13.72
CA ALA A 57 2.66 6.25 -12.61
C ALA A 57 1.65 5.56 -11.66
N SER A 58 0.36 5.89 -11.74
CA SER A 58 -0.69 5.19 -11.00
C SER A 58 -0.99 3.83 -11.64
N PHE A 59 -1.08 2.77 -10.84
CA PHE A 59 -1.52 1.46 -11.33
C PHE A 59 -2.99 1.45 -11.79
N ALA A 60 -3.78 2.45 -11.38
CA ALA A 60 -5.17 2.63 -11.81
C ALA A 60 -5.28 3.34 -13.17
N HIS A 61 -4.17 3.84 -13.72
CA HIS A 61 -4.19 4.47 -15.04
C HIS A 61 -4.65 3.45 -16.11
N PRO A 62 -5.57 3.82 -17.03
CA PRO A 62 -6.18 2.86 -17.96
C PRO A 62 -5.17 2.07 -18.79
N GLU A 63 -4.06 2.70 -19.18
CA GLU A 63 -3.01 2.04 -19.95
C GLU A 63 -2.26 0.97 -19.12
N ILE A 64 -1.97 1.28 -17.85
CA ILE A 64 -1.29 0.36 -16.93
C ILE A 64 -2.21 -0.81 -16.59
N ALA A 65 -3.49 -0.53 -16.31
CA ALA A 65 -4.51 -1.57 -16.10
C ALA A 65 -4.65 -2.48 -17.32
N SER A 66 -4.65 -1.92 -18.53
CA SER A 66 -4.67 -2.70 -19.78
C SER A 66 -3.44 -3.60 -19.91
N ILE A 67 -2.23 -3.11 -19.64
CA ILE A 67 -1.01 -3.93 -19.65
C ILE A 67 -1.14 -5.07 -18.63
N ASN A 68 -1.51 -4.77 -17.39
CA ASN A 68 -1.63 -5.76 -16.32
C ASN A 68 -2.62 -6.87 -16.68
N ASN A 69 -3.79 -6.52 -17.24
CA ASN A 69 -4.80 -7.49 -17.67
C ASN A 69 -4.35 -8.41 -18.80
N GLU A 70 -3.41 -7.96 -19.63
CA GLU A 70 -2.87 -8.75 -20.75
C GLU A 70 -1.65 -9.59 -20.36
N VAL A 71 -1.01 -9.33 -19.21
CA VAL A 71 0.21 -10.05 -18.79
C VAL A 71 0.02 -10.94 -17.58
N PHE A 72 -0.79 -10.56 -16.59
CA PHE A 72 -1.04 -11.37 -15.40
C PHE A 72 -2.17 -12.38 -15.65
N GLY A 73 -2.03 -13.60 -15.12
CA GLY A 73 -2.91 -14.73 -15.43
C GLY A 73 -2.75 -15.30 -16.85
N LYS A 74 -1.70 -14.90 -17.57
CA LYS A 74 -1.37 -15.36 -18.94
C LYS A 74 -0.01 -16.06 -18.95
N LEU A 75 0.21 -16.96 -19.91
CA LEU A 75 1.49 -17.68 -20.05
C LEU A 75 2.40 -17.08 -21.14
N THR A 76 1.83 -16.37 -22.10
CA THR A 76 2.56 -15.76 -23.22
C THR A 76 1.99 -14.37 -23.49
N ARG A 77 2.82 -13.50 -24.10
CA ARG A 77 2.44 -12.15 -24.54
C ARG A 77 2.77 -11.97 -26.01
N THR A 78 2.05 -11.08 -26.68
CA THR A 78 2.31 -10.78 -28.09
C THR A 78 3.53 -9.86 -28.26
N ARG A 79 4.08 -9.79 -29.48
CA ARG A 79 5.11 -8.80 -29.83
C ARG A 79 4.61 -7.37 -29.61
N GLN A 80 3.34 -7.11 -29.93
CA GLN A 80 2.71 -5.79 -29.71
C GLN A 80 2.66 -5.45 -28.22
N MET A 81 2.30 -6.41 -27.36
CA MET A 81 2.28 -6.20 -25.92
C MET A 81 3.67 -5.91 -25.35
N THR A 82 4.70 -6.63 -25.85
CA THR A 82 6.10 -6.33 -25.48
C THR A 82 6.47 -4.90 -25.86
N ARG A 83 6.13 -4.47 -27.09
CA ARG A 83 6.39 -3.09 -27.54
C ARG A 83 5.68 -2.08 -26.64
N LYS A 84 4.39 -2.26 -26.39
CA LYS A 84 3.58 -1.38 -25.53
C LYS A 84 4.20 -1.24 -24.15
N LEU A 85 4.53 -2.35 -23.50
CA LEU A 85 5.17 -2.36 -22.17
C LEU A 85 6.44 -1.48 -22.14
N PHE A 86 7.34 -1.67 -23.10
CA PHE A 86 8.60 -0.91 -23.13
C PHE A 86 8.41 0.55 -23.57
N GLU A 87 7.47 0.85 -24.47
CA GLU A 87 7.14 2.24 -24.84
C GLU A 87 6.57 3.01 -23.64
N THR A 88 5.65 2.43 -22.88
CA THR A 88 5.14 3.02 -21.64
C THR A 88 6.25 3.17 -20.58
N SER A 89 7.18 2.21 -20.51
CA SER A 89 8.33 2.28 -19.60
C SER A 89 9.28 3.43 -19.97
N GLU A 90 9.58 3.60 -21.26
CA GLU A 90 10.45 4.69 -21.73
C GLU A 90 9.80 6.06 -21.52
N HIS A 91 8.47 6.19 -21.68
CA HIS A 91 7.76 7.41 -21.33
C HIS A 91 7.91 7.76 -19.84
N LEU A 92 7.64 6.81 -18.94
CA LEU A 92 7.81 7.03 -17.49
C LEU A 92 9.27 7.28 -17.10
N LYS A 93 10.22 6.69 -17.82
CA LYS A 93 11.65 6.93 -17.59
C LYS A 93 11.99 8.38 -17.92
N ALA A 94 11.51 8.92 -19.04
CA ALA A 94 11.71 10.31 -19.41
C ALA A 94 11.16 11.28 -18.35
N THR A 95 9.96 11.03 -17.82
CA THR A 95 9.38 11.87 -16.76
C THR A 95 10.14 11.75 -15.43
N LEU A 96 10.78 10.62 -15.15
CA LEU A 96 11.67 10.47 -13.99
C LEU A 96 12.99 11.24 -14.16
N TYR A 97 13.55 11.29 -15.38
CA TYR A 97 14.68 12.18 -15.70
C TYR A 97 14.30 13.65 -15.45
N ASP A 98 13.14 14.08 -15.97
CA ASP A 98 12.63 15.44 -15.75
C ASP A 98 12.45 15.74 -14.26
N PHE A 99 11.95 14.78 -13.48
CA PHE A 99 11.81 14.91 -12.03
C PHE A 99 13.16 15.12 -11.33
N ILE A 100 14.16 14.30 -11.66
CA ILE A 100 15.51 14.42 -11.09
C ILE A 100 16.11 15.79 -11.43
N GLU A 101 16.02 16.23 -12.69
CA GLU A 101 16.58 17.50 -13.13
C GLU A 101 15.85 18.69 -12.47
N ARG A 102 14.52 18.72 -12.58
CA ARG A 102 13.67 19.82 -12.09
C ARG A 102 13.86 20.08 -10.61
N PHE A 103 13.99 19.02 -9.82
CA PHE A 103 14.13 19.14 -8.37
C PHE A 103 15.58 18.99 -7.90
N SER A 104 16.53 18.74 -8.80
CA SER A 104 17.95 18.50 -8.47
C SER A 104 18.11 17.42 -7.40
N ILE A 105 17.54 16.25 -7.68
CA ILE A 105 17.49 15.12 -6.74
C ILE A 105 18.87 14.47 -6.61
N ASP A 106 19.34 14.30 -5.38
CA ASP A 106 20.63 13.67 -5.06
C ASP A 106 20.49 12.16 -4.77
N ILE A 107 19.36 11.75 -4.18
CA ILE A 107 19.07 10.37 -3.75
C ILE A 107 17.61 10.05 -4.06
N LEU A 108 17.33 8.84 -4.56
CA LEU A 108 15.97 8.34 -4.71
C LEU A 108 15.58 7.40 -3.57
N ILE A 109 14.33 7.46 -3.14
CA ILE A 109 13.68 6.44 -2.32
C ILE A 109 12.51 5.89 -3.13
N ALA A 110 12.65 4.67 -3.63
CA ALA A 110 11.60 3.97 -4.37
C ALA A 110 10.73 3.20 -3.39
N GLU A 111 9.54 3.72 -3.15
CA GLU A 111 8.57 3.20 -2.18
C GLU A 111 7.67 2.18 -2.87
N ASN A 112 7.97 0.91 -2.64
CA ASN A 112 7.29 -0.29 -3.15
C ASN A 112 7.26 -0.45 -4.69
N ALA A 113 7.71 0.54 -5.47
CA ALA A 113 7.69 0.53 -6.93
C ALA A 113 8.69 -0.46 -7.57
N LEU A 114 9.71 -0.88 -6.81
CA LEU A 114 10.73 -1.82 -7.25
C LEU A 114 10.53 -3.25 -6.73
N CYS A 115 9.45 -3.57 -6.01
CA CYS A 115 9.21 -4.94 -5.51
C CYS A 115 7.80 -5.45 -5.80
N MET A 116 6.85 -4.53 -5.97
CA MET A 116 5.45 -4.82 -6.21
C MET A 116 5.04 -4.38 -7.63
N PRO A 117 4.79 -5.31 -8.58
CA PRO A 117 4.62 -5.00 -10.00
C PRO A 117 3.19 -4.51 -10.34
N MET A 118 2.64 -3.64 -9.49
CA MET A 118 1.35 -2.98 -9.74
C MET A 118 1.42 -2.03 -10.93
N ASN A 119 2.57 -1.37 -11.12
CA ASN A 119 2.90 -0.63 -12.32
C ASN A 119 4.18 -1.21 -12.91
N LEU A 120 4.02 -2.25 -13.74
CA LEU A 120 5.14 -2.95 -14.38
C LEU A 120 6.04 -1.98 -15.19
N PRO A 121 5.48 -1.06 -16.01
CA PRO A 121 6.29 -0.06 -16.70
C PRO A 121 7.14 0.82 -15.76
N LEU A 122 6.59 1.27 -14.63
CA LEU A 122 7.30 2.14 -13.68
C LEU A 122 8.52 1.44 -13.06
N GLY A 123 8.39 0.18 -12.65
CA GLY A 123 9.53 -0.56 -12.09
C GLY A 123 10.64 -0.81 -13.11
N ILE A 124 10.28 -1.06 -14.39
CA ILE A 124 11.25 -1.16 -15.50
C ILE A 124 11.93 0.20 -15.71
N ALA A 125 11.15 1.28 -15.77
CA ALA A 125 11.64 2.64 -15.96
C ALA A 125 12.65 3.03 -14.87
N LEU A 126 12.30 2.81 -13.60
CA LEU A 126 13.18 3.05 -12.46
C LEU A 126 14.46 2.22 -12.54
N THR A 127 14.33 0.92 -12.85
CA THR A 127 15.51 0.04 -12.97
C THR A 127 16.47 0.56 -14.03
N HIS A 128 15.97 0.91 -15.22
CA HIS A 128 16.80 1.46 -16.30
C HIS A 128 17.42 2.81 -15.92
N LEU A 129 16.63 3.72 -15.33
CA LEU A 129 17.11 5.01 -14.85
C LEU A 129 18.29 4.86 -13.87
N ILE A 130 18.17 3.95 -12.89
CA ILE A 130 19.20 3.72 -11.87
C ILE A 130 20.47 3.15 -12.53
N VAL A 131 20.33 2.24 -13.49
CA VAL A 131 21.47 1.68 -14.24
C VAL A 131 22.16 2.74 -15.09
N GLU A 132 21.40 3.59 -15.77
CA GLU A 132 21.91 4.60 -16.70
C GLU A 132 22.61 5.76 -15.97
N THR A 133 22.07 6.17 -14.81
CA THR A 133 22.55 7.35 -14.08
C THR A 133 23.48 7.02 -12.91
N GLY A 134 23.39 5.80 -12.36
CA GLY A 134 24.06 5.44 -11.12
C GLY A 134 23.55 6.20 -9.89
N ILE A 135 22.39 6.88 -9.98
CA ILE A 135 21.84 7.67 -8.89
C ILE A 135 21.68 6.81 -7.62
N PRO A 136 22.22 7.24 -6.47
CA PRO A 136 22.04 6.51 -5.21
C PRO A 136 20.56 6.32 -4.91
N THR A 137 20.16 5.07 -4.71
CA THR A 137 18.75 4.71 -4.52
C THR A 137 18.57 3.80 -3.32
N ILE A 138 17.52 4.04 -2.55
CA ILE A 138 16.99 3.12 -1.54
C ILE A 138 15.70 2.53 -2.09
N GLY A 139 15.66 1.21 -2.25
CA GLY A 139 14.43 0.47 -2.50
C GLY A 139 13.80 0.11 -1.16
N HIS A 140 12.71 0.77 -0.81
CA HIS A 140 11.97 0.51 0.42
C HIS A 140 10.79 -0.43 0.11
N HIS A 141 10.96 -1.69 0.52
CA HIS A 141 10.09 -2.79 0.10
C HIS A 141 9.10 -3.15 1.21
N HIS A 142 7.82 -2.92 0.95
CA HIS A 142 6.72 -3.20 1.89
C HIS A 142 6.11 -4.57 1.68
N ASP A 143 6.06 -5.01 0.42
CA ASP A 143 5.69 -6.36 0.03
C ASP A 143 6.35 -6.74 -1.30
N PHE A 144 6.52 -8.04 -1.54
CA PHE A 144 7.15 -8.55 -2.75
C PHE A 144 6.18 -9.23 -3.70
N SER A 145 6.52 -9.23 -4.99
CA SER A 145 5.75 -9.89 -6.05
C SER A 145 5.43 -11.37 -5.74
N TRP A 146 6.37 -12.10 -5.16
CA TRP A 146 6.21 -13.52 -4.81
C TRP A 146 5.32 -13.78 -3.59
N GLU A 147 4.91 -12.74 -2.86
CA GLU A 147 3.94 -12.86 -1.77
C GLU A 147 2.49 -12.85 -2.27
N ARG A 148 2.25 -12.56 -3.56
CA ARG A 148 0.90 -12.42 -4.12
C ARG A 148 0.67 -13.41 -5.26
N GLU A 149 -0.26 -14.34 -5.05
CA GLU A 149 -0.61 -15.38 -6.04
C GLU A 149 -0.97 -14.83 -7.41
N ARG A 150 -1.60 -13.65 -7.48
CA ARG A 150 -1.99 -13.00 -8.76
C ARG A 150 -0.82 -12.76 -9.72
N PHE A 151 0.42 -12.70 -9.21
CA PHE A 151 1.61 -12.51 -10.04
C PHE A 151 2.34 -13.81 -10.37
N ALA A 152 1.95 -14.94 -9.77
CA ALA A 152 2.61 -16.22 -9.96
C ALA A 152 2.48 -16.72 -11.42
N VAL A 153 1.30 -16.59 -12.01
CA VAL A 153 1.05 -16.88 -13.43
C VAL A 153 1.15 -15.59 -14.21
N ASN A 154 2.19 -15.43 -15.04
CA ASN A 154 2.38 -14.22 -15.81
C ASN A 154 3.15 -14.47 -17.12
N ALA A 155 2.92 -13.58 -18.08
CA ALA A 155 3.56 -13.58 -19.38
C ALA A 155 4.79 -12.65 -19.44
N VAL A 156 5.31 -12.20 -18.28
CA VAL A 156 6.40 -11.24 -18.12
C VAL A 156 7.48 -11.69 -17.11
N PRO A 157 7.88 -12.98 -17.07
CA PRO A 157 8.86 -13.44 -16.09
C PRO A 157 10.21 -12.75 -16.27
N ASP A 158 10.57 -12.38 -17.49
CA ASP A 158 11.77 -11.63 -17.83
C ASP A 158 11.78 -10.20 -17.27
N ALA A 159 10.62 -9.54 -17.17
CA ALA A 159 10.52 -8.21 -16.57
C ALA A 159 10.52 -8.29 -15.04
N LEU A 160 9.80 -9.25 -14.46
CA LEU A 160 9.79 -9.47 -13.01
C LEU A 160 11.18 -9.81 -12.49
N GLU A 161 11.91 -10.68 -13.19
CA GLU A 161 13.25 -11.07 -12.76
C GLU A 161 14.22 -9.89 -12.77
N LYS A 162 14.11 -9.02 -13.79
CA LYS A 162 15.01 -7.87 -13.98
C LYS A 162 14.71 -6.69 -13.08
N ALA A 163 13.45 -6.41 -12.76
CA ALA A 163 13.04 -5.14 -12.16
C ALA A 163 12.34 -5.26 -10.79
N PHE A 164 12.07 -6.46 -10.27
CA PHE A 164 11.24 -6.64 -9.07
C PHE A 164 11.81 -7.62 -8.01
N PRO A 165 12.77 -7.20 -7.18
CA PRO A 165 13.61 -6.00 -7.34
C PRO A 165 14.87 -6.27 -8.18
N PRO A 166 15.46 -5.23 -8.78
CA PRO A 166 16.75 -5.35 -9.43
C PRO A 166 17.87 -5.43 -8.38
N VAL A 167 18.99 -6.05 -8.73
CA VAL A 167 20.21 -6.06 -7.90
C VAL A 167 21.24 -5.16 -8.58
N LEU A 168 21.41 -3.95 -8.06
CA LEU A 168 22.24 -2.90 -8.68
C LEU A 168 23.25 -2.33 -7.66
N PRO A 169 24.47 -1.95 -8.09
CA PRO A 169 25.48 -1.41 -7.18
C PRO A 169 25.08 -0.12 -6.45
N SER A 170 24.25 0.72 -7.07
CA SER A 170 23.75 1.99 -6.51
C SER A 170 22.43 1.85 -5.75
N LEU A 171 21.90 0.62 -5.61
CA LEU A 171 20.64 0.35 -4.92
C LEU A 171 20.88 -0.34 -3.58
N GLN A 172 20.40 0.28 -2.50
CA GLN A 172 20.29 -0.36 -1.20
C GLN A 172 18.87 -0.85 -0.98
N HIS A 173 18.73 -2.06 -0.43
CA HIS A 173 17.42 -2.64 -0.13
C HIS A 173 17.07 -2.42 1.34
N VAL A 174 15.84 -2.01 1.60
CA VAL A 174 15.24 -1.91 2.93
C VAL A 174 13.98 -2.76 2.94
N THR A 175 13.81 -3.57 3.98
CA THR A 175 12.62 -4.40 4.19
C THR A 175 11.98 -4.07 5.53
N ILE A 176 10.66 -4.24 5.63
CA ILE A 176 9.89 -3.88 6.83
C ILE A 176 9.71 -5.02 7.83
N ASN A 177 10.14 -6.23 7.50
CA ASN A 177 10.04 -7.39 8.37
C ASN A 177 11.11 -8.44 8.05
N SER A 178 11.45 -9.28 9.05
CA SER A 178 12.52 -10.27 8.94
C SER A 178 12.23 -11.40 7.96
N ALA A 179 10.96 -11.73 7.71
CA ALA A 179 10.62 -12.75 6.72
C ALA A 179 10.94 -12.26 5.30
N ALA A 180 10.61 -11.00 5.00
CA ALA A 180 10.92 -10.35 3.74
C ALA A 180 12.44 -10.16 3.53
N GLU A 181 13.18 -9.83 4.58
CA GLU A 181 14.65 -9.80 4.57
C GLU A 181 15.25 -11.16 4.17
N GLN A 182 14.78 -12.24 4.81
CA GLN A 182 15.24 -13.61 4.54
C GLN A 182 14.90 -14.06 3.12
N ASP A 183 13.66 -13.80 2.69
CA ASP A 183 13.19 -14.15 1.34
C ASP A 183 13.97 -13.41 0.27
N LEU A 184 14.24 -12.11 0.46
CA LEU A 184 15.05 -11.33 -0.47
C LEU A 184 16.48 -11.89 -0.57
N ALA A 185 17.11 -12.19 0.57
CA ALA A 185 18.44 -12.79 0.60
C ALA A 185 18.48 -14.15 -0.10
N MET A 186 17.49 -15.01 0.15
CA MET A 186 17.41 -16.33 -0.46
C MET A 186 17.15 -16.28 -1.97
N ARG A 187 16.25 -15.40 -2.42
CA ARG A 187 15.79 -15.36 -3.81
C ARG A 187 16.68 -14.53 -4.73
N LYS A 188 17.24 -13.44 -4.23
CA LYS A 188 18.03 -12.48 -5.02
C LYS A 188 19.51 -12.42 -4.63
N GLY A 189 19.92 -13.11 -3.57
CA GLY A 189 21.32 -13.17 -3.15
C GLY A 189 21.84 -11.82 -2.59
N VAL A 190 20.95 -10.97 -2.09
CA VAL A 190 21.30 -9.65 -1.55
C VAL A 190 20.75 -9.45 -0.14
N SER A 191 21.52 -8.76 0.70
CA SER A 191 21.05 -8.32 2.02
C SER A 191 20.16 -7.09 1.92
N SER A 192 19.33 -6.87 2.92
CA SER A 192 18.61 -5.62 3.13
C SER A 192 18.81 -5.10 4.55
N THR A 193 18.58 -3.81 4.75
CA THR A 193 18.44 -3.25 6.10
C THR A 193 17.00 -3.44 6.58
N LEU A 194 16.81 -4.03 7.76
CA LEU A 194 15.50 -4.17 8.37
C LEU A 194 15.09 -2.87 9.06
N ILE A 195 14.07 -2.18 8.53
CA ILE A 195 13.46 -1.00 9.14
C ILE A 195 11.95 -1.25 9.24
N PRO A 196 11.44 -1.68 10.40
CA PRO A 196 10.01 -1.96 10.54
C PRO A 196 9.18 -0.67 10.52
N ASN A 197 7.92 -0.80 10.14
CA ASN A 197 6.94 0.28 10.30
C ASN A 197 6.72 0.53 11.80
N VAL A 198 6.72 1.81 12.19
CA VAL A 198 6.61 2.22 13.59
C VAL A 198 5.40 3.12 13.80
N LEU A 199 4.85 3.09 15.01
CA LEU A 199 3.86 4.09 15.46
C LEU A 199 4.58 5.10 16.34
N ASP A 200 4.14 6.35 16.25
CA ASP A 200 4.52 7.38 17.21
C ASP A 200 3.73 7.16 18.50
N PHE A 201 4.42 6.74 19.56
CA PHE A 201 3.84 6.55 20.88
C PHE A 201 4.03 7.76 21.80
N GLU A 202 4.81 8.76 21.38
CA GLU A 202 5.01 10.01 22.13
C GLU A 202 3.85 10.98 21.91
N SER A 203 3.16 10.86 20.77
CA SER A 203 1.89 11.55 20.49
C SER A 203 0.70 10.65 20.85
N PRO A 204 0.06 10.83 22.02
CA PRO A 204 -1.10 10.02 22.38
C PRO A 204 -2.25 10.25 21.37
N PRO A 205 -3.14 9.26 21.19
CA PRO A 205 -4.35 9.45 20.42
C PRO A 205 -5.13 10.67 20.95
N PRO A 206 -5.95 11.34 20.10
CA PRO A 206 -6.77 12.46 20.54
C PRO A 206 -7.57 12.12 21.82
N VAL A 207 -7.97 13.12 22.59
CA VAL A 207 -8.82 12.91 23.79
C VAL A 207 -10.25 12.57 23.35
N ASP A 208 -11.01 11.92 24.23
CA ASP A 208 -12.45 11.74 24.00
C ASP A 208 -13.19 13.06 24.14
N ASP A 209 -13.74 13.51 23.01
CA ASP A 209 -14.55 14.71 22.85
C ASP A 209 -16.04 14.38 22.74
N GLY A 210 -16.43 13.12 22.95
CA GLY A 210 -17.79 12.64 22.83
C GLY A 210 -18.24 12.45 21.38
N TYR A 211 -17.39 12.71 20.38
CA TYR A 211 -17.77 12.48 18.98
C TYR A 211 -18.06 11.00 18.74
N ALA A 212 -17.38 10.04 19.37
CA ALA A 212 -17.64 8.63 19.11
C ALA A 212 -18.72 8.01 20.02
N SER A 213 -19.37 8.78 20.91
CA SER A 213 -20.21 8.20 21.97
C SER A 213 -21.37 7.34 21.46
N ASP A 214 -21.88 7.65 20.27
CA ASP A 214 -22.98 6.94 19.61
C ASP A 214 -22.51 5.84 18.63
N LEU A 215 -21.20 5.61 18.47
CA LEU A 215 -20.64 4.67 17.49
C LEU A 215 -21.29 3.29 17.61
N ARG A 216 -21.27 2.71 18.82
CA ARG A 216 -21.78 1.33 19.06
C ARG A 216 -23.23 1.19 18.60
N GLU A 217 -24.08 2.16 18.91
CA GLU A 217 -25.47 2.18 18.46
C GLU A 217 -25.57 2.26 16.93
N GLN A 218 -24.79 3.15 16.29
CA GLN A 218 -24.79 3.32 14.84
C GLN A 218 -24.33 2.07 14.07
N ILE A 219 -23.45 1.26 14.64
CA ILE A 219 -23.00 -0.02 14.07
C ILE A 219 -23.78 -1.24 14.58
N GLY A 220 -24.81 -1.00 15.40
CA GLY A 220 -25.73 -2.01 15.92
C GLY A 220 -25.11 -2.97 16.94
N ILE A 221 -24.18 -2.47 17.74
CA ILE A 221 -23.53 -3.15 18.86
C ILE A 221 -24.20 -2.69 20.15
N ALA A 222 -24.76 -3.62 20.93
CA ALA A 222 -25.38 -3.29 22.20
C ALA A 222 -24.32 -2.89 23.24
N ARG A 223 -24.74 -2.22 24.32
CA ARG A 223 -23.84 -1.83 25.42
C ARG A 223 -23.13 -3.04 26.05
N ASP A 224 -23.81 -4.18 26.09
CA ASP A 224 -23.37 -5.38 26.79
C ASP A 224 -22.67 -6.38 25.85
N ASP A 225 -22.65 -6.10 24.55
CA ASP A 225 -21.89 -6.86 23.56
C ASP A 225 -20.38 -6.66 23.76
N ILE A 226 -19.58 -7.62 23.30
CA ILE A 226 -18.12 -7.52 23.25
C ILE A 226 -17.72 -7.24 21.81
N LEU A 227 -17.10 -6.09 21.57
CA LEU A 227 -16.65 -5.71 20.23
C LEU A 227 -15.29 -6.36 19.96
N VAL A 228 -15.20 -7.26 18.99
CA VAL A 228 -13.93 -7.82 18.51
C VAL A 228 -13.54 -7.11 17.23
N LEU A 229 -12.55 -6.24 17.28
CA LEU A 229 -12.16 -5.41 16.15
C LEU A 229 -11.12 -6.09 15.27
N GLN A 230 -11.38 -6.19 13.97
CA GLN A 230 -10.40 -6.54 12.95
C GLN A 230 -10.35 -5.43 11.88
N PRO A 231 -9.49 -4.40 12.06
CA PRO A 231 -9.53 -3.20 11.26
C PRO A 231 -8.73 -3.37 9.96
N THR A 232 -9.24 -4.21 9.07
CA THR A 232 -8.52 -4.61 7.84
C THR A 232 -9.39 -4.53 6.60
N ARG A 233 -8.74 -4.33 5.43
CA ARG A 233 -9.35 -4.54 4.11
C ARG A 233 -9.85 -5.98 3.98
N VAL A 234 -10.97 -6.15 3.29
CA VAL A 234 -11.66 -7.44 3.11
C VAL A 234 -11.04 -8.21 1.94
N ILE A 235 -9.87 -8.81 2.17
CA ILE A 235 -9.12 -9.61 1.18
C ILE A 235 -8.55 -10.90 1.80
N PRO A 236 -8.39 -12.00 1.03
CA PRO A 236 -8.07 -13.34 1.56
C PRO A 236 -6.87 -13.41 2.50
N ARG A 237 -5.77 -12.74 2.17
CA ARG A 237 -4.53 -12.76 2.97
C ARG A 237 -4.69 -12.19 4.39
N LYS A 238 -5.81 -11.52 4.69
CA LYS A 238 -6.09 -10.94 6.01
C LYS A 238 -6.78 -11.92 6.94
N GLY A 239 -7.16 -13.10 6.45
CA GLY A 239 -7.58 -14.23 7.27
C GLY A 239 -8.78 -13.93 8.15
N ILE A 240 -9.76 -13.15 7.68
CA ILE A 240 -10.96 -12.80 8.46
C ILE A 240 -11.74 -14.06 8.84
N GLU A 241 -11.70 -15.10 8.01
CA GLU A 241 -12.28 -16.42 8.33
C GLU A 241 -11.70 -17.03 9.62
N ARG A 242 -10.44 -16.75 9.95
CA ARG A 242 -9.81 -17.23 11.19
C ARG A 242 -10.36 -16.51 12.42
N ALA A 243 -10.67 -15.22 12.31
CA ALA A 243 -11.35 -14.52 13.38
C ALA A 243 -12.76 -15.09 13.58
N ILE A 244 -13.48 -15.40 12.50
CA ILE A 244 -14.81 -16.05 12.59
C ILE A 244 -14.69 -17.42 13.29
N GLU A 245 -13.73 -18.26 12.88
CA GLU A 245 -13.47 -19.56 13.52
C GLU A 245 -13.17 -19.40 15.03
N LEU A 246 -12.32 -18.43 15.39
CA LEU A 246 -12.00 -18.13 16.79
C LEU A 246 -13.24 -17.74 17.59
N LEU A 247 -14.08 -16.84 17.08
CA LEU A 247 -15.32 -16.44 17.78
C LEU A 247 -16.30 -17.61 17.91
N ALA A 248 -16.37 -18.49 16.90
CA ALA A 248 -17.21 -19.67 16.94
C ALA A 248 -16.76 -20.66 18.03
N GLU A 249 -15.45 -20.87 18.16
CA GLU A 249 -14.87 -21.72 19.21
C GLU A 249 -15.00 -21.11 20.62
N LEU A 250 -14.91 -19.78 20.74
CA LEU A 250 -15.15 -19.08 22.00
C LEU A 250 -16.59 -19.28 22.52
N GLY A 251 -17.57 -19.46 21.62
CA GLY A 251 -18.95 -19.73 21.99
C GLY A 251 -19.65 -18.63 22.79
N GLU A 252 -19.10 -17.40 22.79
CA GLU A 252 -19.65 -16.25 23.51
C GLU A 252 -20.57 -15.43 22.58
N PRO A 253 -21.91 -15.50 22.72
CA PRO A 253 -22.85 -14.86 21.80
C PRO A 253 -22.82 -13.33 21.81
N ARG A 254 -22.23 -12.72 22.86
CA ARG A 254 -22.02 -11.28 22.96
C ARG A 254 -20.87 -10.80 22.08
N CYS A 255 -19.95 -11.68 21.65
CA CYS A 255 -18.85 -11.30 20.76
C CYS A 255 -19.37 -10.96 19.36
N LYS A 256 -19.06 -9.74 18.90
CA LYS A 256 -19.41 -9.23 17.57
C LYS A 256 -18.11 -8.88 16.83
N LEU A 257 -17.84 -9.56 15.72
CA LEU A 257 -16.66 -9.25 14.91
C LEU A 257 -16.94 -8.01 14.05
N VAL A 258 -16.18 -6.94 14.25
CA VAL A 258 -16.30 -5.69 13.49
C VAL A 258 -15.14 -5.56 12.51
N VAL A 259 -15.48 -5.42 11.22
CA VAL A 259 -14.53 -5.23 10.11
C VAL A 259 -14.78 -3.87 9.49
N THR A 260 -13.78 -2.98 9.50
CA THR A 260 -13.98 -1.55 9.28
C THR A 260 -13.78 -1.05 7.84
N HIS A 261 -13.05 -1.77 7.00
CA HIS A 261 -12.69 -1.28 5.66
C HIS A 261 -13.51 -1.91 4.53
N GLU A 262 -13.52 -1.23 3.38
CA GLU A 262 -14.27 -1.64 2.20
C GLU A 262 -13.80 -2.96 1.58
N SER A 263 -14.79 -3.59 0.96
CA SER A 263 -14.65 -4.72 0.04
C SER A 263 -14.68 -4.15 -1.37
N GLY A 264 -13.77 -4.55 -2.26
CA GLY A 264 -13.79 -4.04 -3.65
C GLY A 264 -12.45 -4.00 -4.36
N ASP A 265 -11.34 -3.83 -3.63
CA ASP A 265 -9.99 -3.79 -4.22
C ASP A 265 -9.67 -5.03 -5.08
N GLU A 266 -10.24 -6.18 -4.73
CA GLU A 266 -10.11 -7.45 -5.46
C GLU A 266 -11.49 -8.09 -5.76
N GLY A 267 -12.57 -7.30 -5.74
CA GLY A 267 -13.96 -7.75 -5.94
C GLY A 267 -14.71 -8.14 -4.64
N LEU A 268 -15.94 -8.64 -4.80
CA LEU A 268 -16.88 -8.93 -3.69
C LEU A 268 -16.99 -10.41 -3.30
N ASP A 269 -16.27 -11.30 -3.98
CA ASP A 269 -16.40 -12.75 -3.78
C ASP A 269 -15.97 -13.20 -2.39
N TYR A 270 -14.89 -12.61 -1.88
CA TYR A 270 -14.36 -12.93 -0.56
C TYR A 270 -15.32 -12.47 0.56
N GLU A 271 -15.87 -11.25 0.47
CA GLU A 271 -16.88 -10.79 1.44
C GLU A 271 -18.12 -11.71 1.45
N ARG A 272 -18.62 -12.10 0.27
CA ARG A 272 -19.75 -13.04 0.15
C ARG A 272 -19.42 -14.42 0.73
N MET A 273 -18.18 -14.85 0.64
CA MET A 273 -17.70 -16.09 1.28
C MET A 273 -17.71 -15.93 2.81
N LEU A 274 -17.13 -14.85 3.35
CA LEU A 274 -17.08 -14.57 4.78
C LEU A 274 -18.48 -14.51 5.42
N ARG A 275 -19.44 -13.84 4.77
CA ARG A 275 -20.84 -13.80 5.24
C ARG A 275 -21.47 -15.19 5.32
N ARG A 276 -21.14 -16.09 4.40
CA ARG A 276 -21.63 -17.49 4.43
C ARG A 276 -20.97 -18.29 5.55
N VAL A 277 -19.66 -18.11 5.77
CA VAL A 277 -18.93 -18.76 6.86
C VAL A 277 -19.48 -18.30 8.21
N ALA A 278 -19.60 -16.99 8.43
CA ALA A 278 -20.18 -16.39 9.63
C ALA A 278 -21.59 -16.93 9.93
N LYS A 279 -22.46 -16.97 8.92
CA LYS A 279 -23.83 -17.50 9.08
C LYS A 279 -23.85 -18.97 9.51
N ARG A 280 -22.96 -19.81 8.96
CA ARG A 280 -22.85 -21.22 9.34
C ARG A 280 -22.29 -21.40 10.74
N ALA A 281 -21.31 -20.58 11.11
CA ALA A 281 -20.68 -20.59 12.42
C ALA A 281 -21.51 -19.87 13.51
N GLN A 282 -22.65 -19.27 13.14
CA GLN A 282 -23.49 -18.45 14.03
C GLN A 282 -22.74 -17.28 14.69
N VAL A 283 -21.73 -16.75 14.01
CA VAL A 283 -20.96 -15.57 14.45
C VAL A 283 -21.56 -14.31 13.83
N ASP A 284 -21.78 -13.30 14.65
CA ASP A 284 -22.27 -11.99 14.20
C ASP A 284 -21.08 -11.14 13.70
N VAL A 285 -21.06 -10.90 12.39
CA VAL A 285 -20.01 -10.12 11.72
C VAL A 285 -20.61 -8.82 11.16
N ARG A 286 -20.02 -7.69 11.55
CA ARG A 286 -20.41 -6.34 11.13
C ARG A 286 -19.35 -5.77 10.20
N PHE A 287 -19.70 -5.65 8.93
CA PHE A 287 -18.94 -4.86 7.95
C PHE A 287 -19.45 -3.42 8.04
N VAL A 288 -18.62 -2.50 8.55
CA VAL A 288 -19.03 -1.13 8.91
C VAL A 288 -18.40 -0.06 8.03
N ASN A 289 -17.89 -0.45 6.86
CA ASN A 289 -17.19 0.42 5.91
C ASN A 289 -17.94 1.70 5.55
N THR A 290 -19.27 1.67 5.48
CA THR A 290 -20.08 2.86 5.15
C THR A 290 -20.19 3.88 6.28
N ARG A 291 -19.62 3.59 7.45
CA ARG A 291 -19.61 4.47 8.63
C ARG A 291 -18.21 4.91 9.03
N ILE A 292 -17.17 4.38 8.39
CA ILE A 292 -15.78 4.67 8.71
C ILE A 292 -15.16 5.47 7.55
N SER A 293 -14.46 6.54 7.89
CA SER A 293 -13.75 7.43 6.98
C SER A 293 -12.33 7.68 7.50
N ASP A 294 -11.49 8.28 6.66
CA ASP A 294 -10.11 8.64 7.01
C ASP A 294 -10.09 9.70 8.14
N GLU A 295 -10.94 10.71 8.03
CA GLU A 295 -11.16 11.74 9.04
C GLU A 295 -12.62 11.76 9.48
N ARG A 296 -12.87 12.28 10.69
CA ARG A 296 -14.24 12.48 11.17
C ARG A 296 -14.96 13.49 10.27
N GLU A 297 -16.02 13.05 9.61
CA GLU A 297 -16.77 13.89 8.69
C GLU A 297 -18.27 13.54 8.69
N THR A 298 -19.05 14.29 7.92
CA THR A 298 -20.45 13.96 7.64
C THR A 298 -20.55 13.47 6.21
N GLY A 299 -21.02 12.23 6.04
CA GLY A 299 -21.22 11.62 4.73
C GLY A 299 -22.25 12.36 3.89
N SER A 300 -22.27 12.05 2.60
CA SER A 300 -23.20 12.64 1.62
C SER A 300 -24.68 12.38 1.92
N ASP A 301 -24.98 11.35 2.74
CA ASP A 301 -26.33 11.02 3.23
C ASP A 301 -26.69 11.77 4.53
N GLY A 302 -25.86 12.71 4.98
CA GLY A 302 -26.04 13.49 6.20
C GLY A 302 -25.71 12.72 7.48
N ARG A 303 -25.17 11.50 7.38
CA ARG A 303 -24.81 10.69 8.54
C ARG A 303 -23.37 10.92 8.95
N LYS A 304 -23.14 10.79 10.26
CA LYS A 304 -21.82 10.87 10.87
C LYS A 304 -20.94 9.72 10.39
N LEU A 305 -19.73 10.05 9.95
CA LEU A 305 -18.66 9.13 9.66
C LEU A 305 -17.58 9.26 10.75
N TYR A 306 -17.03 8.11 11.12
CA TYR A 306 -16.10 7.95 12.22
C TYR A 306 -14.71 7.64 11.71
N SER A 307 -13.69 8.09 12.42
CA SER A 307 -12.32 7.67 12.13
C SER A 307 -12.06 6.26 12.64
N LEU A 308 -11.01 5.60 12.16
CA LEU A 308 -10.58 4.32 12.72
C LEU A 308 -10.19 4.42 14.20
N TRP A 309 -9.64 5.56 14.61
CA TRP A 309 -9.30 5.86 16.02
C TRP A 309 -10.52 5.85 16.93
N ASP A 310 -11.67 6.30 16.42
CA ASP A 310 -12.93 6.23 17.16
C ASP A 310 -13.30 4.77 17.45
N VAL A 311 -13.16 3.88 16.47
CA VAL A 311 -13.48 2.44 16.63
C VAL A 311 -12.56 1.77 17.64
N TYR A 312 -11.25 2.07 17.61
CA TYR A 312 -10.28 1.49 18.56
C TYR A 312 -10.64 1.74 20.02
N ARG A 313 -11.28 2.87 20.35
CA ARG A 313 -11.68 3.19 21.73
C ARG A 313 -12.85 2.35 22.24
N HIS A 314 -13.62 1.74 21.35
CA HIS A 314 -14.77 0.90 21.70
C HIS A 314 -14.45 -0.60 21.67
N ALA A 315 -13.22 -0.96 21.29
CA ALA A 315 -12.71 -2.33 21.22
C ALA A 315 -11.94 -2.73 22.49
#